data_AF-A0A7C9BUC3-F1
#
_entry.id   AF-A0A7C9BUC3-F1
#
_cell.length_a   1.000
_cell.length_b   1.000
_cell.length_c   1.000
_cell.angle_alpha   90.00
_cell.angle_beta   90.00
_cell.angle_gamma   90.00
#
_symmetry.space_group_name_H-M   'P 1'
#
loop_
_entity.id
_entity.type
_entity.pdbx_description
1 polymer ?
#
loop_
_entity_poly.entity_id
_entity_poly.type
_entity_poly.pdbx_seq_one_letter_code
_entity_poly.pdbx_strand_id
1 'polypeptide(L)'
;MEQFIQFLYPFSWIISILSFSPQIIRLMRIKGPAKDISFLSWIMFQCNAVLAWPYTVFVVGDPLLSVTTTLVLTANITMVMVLVYKRIKYREVAVEEALSA
;
A
#
# COMPACT_ATOMS: atom_id res chain seq x y z
N MET A 1 -6.10 29.60 -6.87
CA MET A 1 -5.51 28.24 -6.93
C MET A 1 -5.05 27.79 -5.55
N GLU A 2 -4.25 28.60 -4.86
CA GLU A 2 -3.76 28.31 -3.51
C GLU A 2 -4.87 28.04 -2.47
N GLN A 3 -5.88 28.91 -2.38
CA GLN A 3 -7.04 28.72 -1.48
C GLN A 3 -7.81 27.42 -1.77
N PHE A 4 -7.88 27.00 -3.03
CA PHE A 4 -8.52 25.75 -3.42
C PHE A 4 -7.72 24.53 -2.97
N ILE A 5 -6.38 24.58 -3.11
CA ILE A 5 -5.49 23.51 -2.63
C ILE A 5 -5.57 23.39 -1.11
N GLN A 6 -5.53 24.52 -0.38
CA GLN A 6 -5.68 24.54 1.08
C GLN A 6 -7.04 24.00 1.53
N PHE A 7 -8.11 24.24 0.77
CA PHE A 7 -9.42 23.67 1.05
C PHE A 7 -9.47 22.14 0.84
N LEU A 8 -8.84 21.62 -0.21
CA LEU A 8 -8.81 20.17 -0.48
C LEU A 8 -7.87 19.40 0.46
N TYR A 9 -6.84 20.07 0.95
CA TYR A 9 -5.73 19.46 1.67
C TYR A 9 -6.14 18.63 2.90
N PRO A 10 -7.09 19.08 3.76
CA PRO A 10 -7.59 18.29 4.89
C PRO A 10 -8.28 16.98 4.50
N PHE A 11 -8.64 16.77 3.23
CA PHE A 11 -9.28 15.55 2.75
C PHE A 11 -8.27 14.53 2.19
N SER A 12 -6.98 14.89 2.08
CA SER A 12 -5.94 14.05 1.49
C SER A 12 -5.80 12.68 2.16
N TRP A 13 -5.93 12.63 3.49
CA TRP A 13 -5.88 11.38 4.26
C TRP A 13 -7.06 10.46 3.94
N ILE A 14 -8.26 11.01 3.70
CA ILE A 14 -9.46 10.24 3.32
C ILE A 14 -9.24 9.60 1.94
N ILE A 15 -8.74 10.39 0.98
CA ILE A 15 -8.42 9.89 -0.36
C ILE A 15 -7.36 8.79 -0.30
N SER A 16 -6.37 8.93 0.58
CA SER A 16 -5.35 7.90 0.81
C SER A 16 -5.97 6.60 1.32
N ILE A 17 -6.86 6.65 2.31
CA ILE A 17 -7.55 5.46 2.82
C ILE A 17 -8.36 4.78 1.70
N LEU A 18 -9.13 5.56 0.94
CA LEU A 18 -10.00 5.05 -0.12
C LEU A 18 -9.21 4.46 -1.29
N SER A 19 -7.99 4.93 -1.56
CA SER A 19 -7.17 4.41 -2.65
C SER A 19 -6.51 3.07 -2.33
N PHE A 20 -6.13 2.80 -1.07
CA PHE A 20 -5.53 1.51 -0.69
C PHE A 20 -6.55 0.46 -0.25
N SER A 21 -7.66 0.86 0.40
CA SER A 21 -8.61 -0.07 1.02
C SER A 21 -9.17 -1.13 0.05
N PRO A 22 -9.62 -0.79 -1.17
CA PRO A 22 -10.18 -1.78 -2.10
C PRO A 22 -9.17 -2.86 -2.47
N GLN A 23 -7.90 -2.50 -2.64
CA GLN A 23 -6.87 -3.43 -3.06
C GLN A 23 -6.44 -4.35 -1.91
N ILE A 24 -6.34 -3.83 -0.68
CA ILE A 24 -6.11 -4.64 0.52
C ILE A 24 -7.27 -5.63 0.70
N ILE A 25 -8.52 -5.17 0.62
CA ILE A 25 -9.71 -6.02 0.77
C ILE A 25 -9.75 -7.11 -0.31
N ARG A 26 -9.51 -6.74 -1.58
CA ARG A 26 -9.44 -7.70 -2.68
C ARG A 26 -8.39 -8.77 -2.41
N LEU A 27 -7.19 -8.37 -2.02
CA LEU A 27 -6.09 -9.30 -1.76
C LEU A 27 -6.39 -10.24 -0.59
N MET A 28 -7.02 -9.75 0.47
CA MET A 28 -7.45 -10.58 1.60
C MET A 28 -8.49 -11.63 1.17
N ARG A 29 -9.43 -11.27 0.28
CA ARG A 29 -10.54 -12.13 -0.17
C ARG A 29 -10.15 -13.18 -1.21
N ILE A 30 -9.08 -12.98 -1.99
CA ILE A 30 -8.63 -13.96 -2.98
C ILE A 30 -8.22 -15.28 -2.28
N LYS A 31 -8.76 -16.40 -2.74
CA LYS A 31 -8.45 -17.76 -2.24
C LYS A 31 -7.43 -18.46 -3.15
N GLY A 32 -6.26 -17.85 -3.34
CA GLY A 32 -5.24 -18.40 -4.22
C GLY A 32 -3.93 -17.61 -4.17
N PRO A 33 -2.92 -18.07 -4.94
CA PRO A 33 -1.66 -17.35 -5.06
C PRO A 33 -1.93 -16.02 -5.77
N ALA A 34 -1.58 -14.90 -5.13
CA ALA A 34 -1.78 -13.55 -5.66
C ALA A 34 -0.80 -13.23 -6.81
N LYS A 35 -0.88 -14.00 -7.90
CA LYS A 35 0.01 -13.95 -9.07
C LYS A 35 -0.14 -12.66 -9.87
N ASP A 36 -1.35 -12.14 -9.96
CA ASP A 36 -1.69 -10.93 -10.74
C ASP A 36 -1.13 -9.63 -10.13
N ILE A 37 -0.60 -9.68 -8.90
CA ILE A 37 -0.10 -8.51 -8.20
C ILE A 37 1.43 -8.53 -8.20
N SER A 38 2.04 -7.53 -8.84
CA SER A 38 3.49 -7.35 -8.91
C SER A 38 4.09 -7.02 -7.53
N PHE A 39 4.86 -7.96 -6.97
CA PHE A 39 5.57 -7.76 -5.71
C PHE A 39 6.63 -6.66 -5.81
N LEU A 40 7.36 -6.59 -6.93
CA LEU A 40 8.40 -5.58 -7.14
C LEU A 40 7.81 -4.16 -7.07
N SER A 41 6.65 -3.94 -7.71
CA SER A 41 5.99 -2.63 -7.69
C SER A 41 5.60 -2.22 -6.27
N TRP A 42 5.05 -3.14 -5.47
CA TRP A 42 4.66 -2.85 -4.08
C TRP A 42 5.85 -2.63 -3.15
N ILE A 43 6.98 -3.29 -3.39
CA ILE A 43 8.22 -2.99 -2.66
C ILE A 43 8.73 -1.59 -3.01
N MET A 44 8.69 -1.18 -4.28
CA MET A 44 9.08 0.18 -4.66
C MET A 44 8.17 1.24 -4.04
N PHE A 45 6.86 1.01 -3.99
CA PHE A 45 5.93 1.91 -3.26
C PHE A 45 6.22 1.95 -1.76
N GLN A 46 6.56 0.82 -1.14
CA GLN A 46 6.96 0.76 0.26
C GLN A 46 8.25 1.57 0.50
N CYS A 47 9.28 1.41 -0.34
CA CYS A 47 10.51 2.21 -0.24
C CYS A 47 10.21 3.70 -0.37
N ASN A 48 9.38 4.09 -1.34
CA ASN A 48 8.96 5.48 -1.50
C ASN A 48 8.22 6.01 -0.27
N ALA A 49 7.31 5.23 0.30
CA ALA A 49 6.58 5.62 1.51
C ALA A 49 7.51 5.75 2.74
N VAL A 50 8.50 4.87 2.87
CA VAL A 50 9.52 4.92 3.93
C VAL A 50 10.43 6.13 3.81
N LEU A 51 10.70 6.62 2.59
CA LEU A 51 11.48 7.84 2.39
C LEU A 51 10.63 9.11 2.57
N ALA A 52 9.39 9.09 2.09
CA ALA A 52 8.49 10.23 2.18
C ALA A 52 8.05 10.53 3.62
N TRP A 53 7.77 9.49 4.41
CA TRP A 53 7.31 9.65 5.79
C TRP A 53 8.28 10.45 6.70
N PRO A 54 9.56 10.08 6.86
CA PRO A 54 10.49 10.80 7.72
C PRO A 54 10.77 12.21 7.19
N TYR A 55 10.81 12.41 5.87
CA TYR A 55 10.95 13.76 5.30
C TYR A 55 9.77 14.65 5.71
N THR A 56 8.54 14.16 5.56
CA THR A 56 7.35 14.90 5.97
C THR A 56 7.32 15.18 7.47
N VAL A 57 7.62 14.18 8.30
CA VAL A 57 7.50 14.29 9.75
C VAL A 57 8.61 15.16 10.36
N PHE A 58 9.86 14.95 9.94
CA PHE A 58 11.02 15.58 10.59
C PHE A 58 11.52 16.83 9.88
N VAL A 59 11.26 17.00 8.57
CA VAL A 59 11.76 18.15 7.79
C VAL A 59 10.65 19.14 7.49
N VAL A 60 9.50 18.66 6.97
CA VAL A 60 8.37 19.54 6.61
C VAL A 60 7.60 19.99 7.86
N GLY A 61 7.36 19.06 8.79
CA GLY A 61 6.69 19.35 10.07
C GLY A 61 5.18 19.67 9.94
N ASP A 62 4.57 19.36 8.79
CA ASP A 62 3.13 19.55 8.58
C ASP A 62 2.34 18.38 9.22
N PRO A 63 1.48 18.63 10.22
CA PRO A 63 0.73 17.57 10.90
C PRO A 63 -0.26 16.83 9.98
N LEU A 64 -0.94 17.54 9.06
CA LEU A 64 -1.91 16.92 8.15
C LEU A 64 -1.23 16.05 7.10
N LEU A 65 -0.08 16.52 6.58
CA LEU A 65 0.73 15.70 5.69
C LEU A 65 1.26 14.48 6.42
N SER A 66 1.70 14.66 7.66
CA SER A 66 2.26 13.60 8.50
C SER A 66 1.25 12.48 8.74
N VAL A 67 0.00 12.83 9.05
CA VAL A 67 -1.10 11.85 9.17
C VAL A 67 -1.30 11.12 7.84
N THR A 68 -1.36 11.85 6.74
CA THR A 68 -1.54 11.28 5.40
C THR A 68 -0.42 10.31 5.03
N THR A 69 0.84 10.71 5.18
CA THR A 69 2.00 9.86 4.87
C THR A 69 2.11 8.66 5.81
N THR A 70 1.67 8.80 7.07
CA THR A 70 1.62 7.67 8.02
C THR A 70 0.60 6.62 7.58
N LEU A 71 -0.57 7.05 7.11
CA LEU A 71 -1.60 6.16 6.57
C LEU A 71 -1.11 5.47 5.30
N VAL A 72 -0.48 6.22 4.39
CA VAL A 72 0.12 5.65 3.16
C VAL A 72 1.18 4.61 3.52
N LEU A 73 2.07 4.90 4.46
CA LEU A 73 3.10 3.96 4.92
C LEU A 73 2.47 2.70 5.51
N THR A 74 1.50 2.85 6.42
CA THR A 74 0.81 1.73 7.06
C THR A 74 0.06 0.86 6.04
N ALA A 75 -0.59 1.49 5.06
CA ALA A 75 -1.30 0.78 4.00
C ALA A 75 -0.35 -0.01 3.10
N ASN A 76 0.80 0.56 2.72
CA ASN A 76 1.81 -0.15 1.94
C ASN A 76 2.41 -1.33 2.72
N ILE A 77 2.69 -1.14 4.01
CA ILE A 77 3.18 -2.22 4.89
C ILE A 77 2.16 -3.36 4.90
N THR A 78 0.88 -3.03 5.11
CA THR A 78 -0.21 -4.01 5.13
C THR A 78 -0.31 -4.75 3.79
N MET A 79 -0.26 -4.03 2.66
CA MET A 79 -0.28 -4.61 1.33
C MET A 79 0.86 -5.61 1.11
N VAL A 80 2.09 -5.22 1.44
CA VAL A 80 3.28 -6.08 1.29
C VAL A 80 3.17 -7.29 2.20
N MET A 81 2.78 -7.13 3.46
CA MET A 81 2.62 -8.25 4.40
C MET A 81 1.58 -9.26 3.92
N VAL A 82 0.40 -8.81 3.49
CA VAL A 82 -0.65 -9.71 2.99
C VAL A 82 -0.19 -10.39 1.71
N LEU A 83 0.51 -9.68 0.82
CA LEU A 83 1.03 -10.24 -0.43
C LEU A 83 2.06 -11.34 -0.17
N VAL A 84 3.00 -11.10 0.74
CA VAL A 84 3.98 -12.10 1.20
C VAL A 84 3.28 -13.30 1.82
N TYR A 85 2.36 -13.06 2.75
CA TYR A 85 1.59 -14.12 3.40
C TYR A 85 0.85 -15.00 2.38
N LYS A 86 0.15 -14.41 1.41
CA LYS A 86 -0.58 -15.17 0.38
C LYS A 86 0.37 -15.97 -0.49
N ARG A 87 1.51 -15.40 -0.90
CA ARG A 87 2.50 -16.10 -1.74
C ARG A 87 3.16 -17.27 -1.01
N ILE A 88 3.39 -17.15 0.30
CA ILE A 88 3.92 -18.25 1.12
C ILE A 88 2.84 -19.31 1.33
N LYS A 89 1.63 -18.92 1.75
CA LYS A 89 0.52 -19.85 2.05
C LYS A 89 0.10 -20.69 0.85
N TYR A 90 0.07 -20.12 -0.35
CA TYR A 90 -0.36 -20.80 -1.57
C TYR A 90 0.83 -21.22 -2.46
N ARG A 91 2.03 -21.35 -1.89
CA ARG A 91 3.23 -21.72 -2.64
C ARG A 91 3.11 -23.10 -3.27
N GLU A 92 2.66 -24.09 -2.51
CA GLU A 92 2.52 -25.48 -2.98
C GLU A 92 1.50 -25.57 -4.12
N VAL A 93 0.33 -24.95 -3.93
CA VAL A 93 -0.71 -24.83 -4.98
C VAL A 93 -0.15 -24.20 -6.26
N ALA A 94 0.66 -23.14 -6.12
CA ALA A 94 1.27 -22.49 -7.27
C ALA A 94 2.32 -23.36 -7.99
N VAL A 95 3.04 -24.22 -7.26
CA VAL A 95 4.02 -25.16 -7.81
C VAL A 95 3.32 -26.32 -8.53
N GLU A 96 2.28 -26.88 -7.94
CA GLU A 96 1.46 -27.93 -8.58
C GLU A 96 0.84 -27.42 -9.89
N GLU A 97 0.24 -26.23 -9.88
CA GLU A 97 -0.28 -25.59 -11.11
C GLU A 97 0.80 -25.44 -12.18
N ALA A 98 2.02 -25.05 -11.81
CA ALA A 98 3.13 -24.84 -12.75
C ALA A 98 3.70 -26.15 -13.33
N LEU A 99 3.57 -27.27 -12.61
CA LEU A 99 3.99 -28.60 -13.08
C LEU A 99 2.91 -29.27 -13.96
N SER A 100 1.65 -28.84 -13.82
CA SER A 100 0.51 -29.36 -14.59
C SER A 100 0.25 -28.64 -15.92
N ALA A 101 0.95 -27.53 -16.18
CA ALA A 101 0.84 -26.70 -17.37
C ALA A 101 1.95 -27.02 -18.39
#